data_AF-L0ABS5-F1
#
_entry.id   AF-L0ABS5-F1
#
_cell.length_a   1.000
_cell.length_b   1.000
_cell.length_c   1.000
_cell.angle_alpha   90.00
_cell.angle_beta   90.00
_cell.angle_gamma   90.00
#
_symmetry.space_group_name_H-M   'P 1'
#
loop_
_entity.id
_entity.type
_entity.pdbx_description
1 polymer ?
#
loop_
_entity_poly.entity_id
_entity_poly.type
_entity_poly.pdbx_seq_one_letter_code
_entity_poly.pdbx_strand_id
1 'polypeptide(L)'
;MSDFDLDLRTVEEHIDDELDLDGSIVLGILDGTTPADEWLEAVSRGNVLVLTVEGDVNELAAGFARDVKEAGGNLVHFRGFLIVTPPGVDVDTDRL
;
A
#
# COMPACT_ATOMS: atom_id res chain seq x y z
N MET A 1 38.07 16.87 14.86
CA MET A 1 36.84 17.21 14.11
C MET A 1 36.91 16.43 12.80
N SER A 2 36.05 15.48 12.46
CA SER A 2 34.72 15.12 12.98
C SER A 2 34.58 13.60 12.92
N ASP A 3 34.28 12.98 14.05
CA ASP A 3 33.73 11.63 14.14
C ASP A 3 32.28 11.74 13.64
N PHE A 4 31.95 11.05 12.56
CA PHE A 4 30.57 10.90 12.10
C PHE A 4 30.17 9.47 12.47
N ASP A 5 29.99 9.26 13.78
CA ASP A 5 29.31 8.08 14.30
C ASP A 5 27.82 8.32 14.08
N LEU A 6 27.32 7.78 12.97
CA LEU A 6 25.90 7.81 12.65
C LEU A 6 25.21 6.86 13.64
N ASP A 7 24.68 7.44 14.71
CA ASP A 7 24.03 6.72 15.81
C ASP A 7 22.71 6.09 15.32
N LEU A 8 22.81 4.93 14.66
CA LEU A 8 21.69 4.18 14.12
C LEU A 8 20.68 3.75 15.19
N ARG A 9 21.07 3.78 16.47
CA ARG A 9 20.17 3.48 17.60
C ARG A 9 19.05 4.50 17.79
N THR A 10 19.28 5.77 17.45
CA THR A 10 18.25 6.81 17.61
C THR A 10 17.22 6.77 16.48
N VAL A 11 17.57 6.19 15.33
CA VAL A 11 16.62 6.01 14.21
C VAL A 11 15.66 4.85 14.47
N GLU A 12 16.08 3.83 15.23
CA GLU A 12 15.20 2.73 15.63
C GLU A 12 14.13 3.16 16.65
N GLU A 13 14.40 4.18 17.48
CA GLU A 13 13.46 4.69 18.50
C GLU A 13 12.34 5.60 17.93
N HIS A 14 12.38 5.98 16.65
CA HIS A 14 11.39 6.89 16.05
C HIS A 14 10.41 6.21 15.09
N ILE A 15 10.37 4.88 15.10
CA ILE A 15 9.40 4.08 14.32
C ILE A 15 8.22 3.64 15.23
N ASP A 16 8.30 3.88 16.54
CA ASP A 16 7.42 3.28 17.54
C ASP A 16 6.16 4.10 17.91
N ASP A 17 5.95 5.30 17.33
CA ASP A 17 4.79 6.14 17.67
C ASP A 17 4.04 6.68 16.43
N GLU A 18 2.80 6.18 16.26
CA GLU A 18 1.63 6.85 15.66
C GLU A 18 1.54 7.03 14.13
N LEU A 19 1.62 5.91 13.40
CA LEU A 19 0.61 5.64 12.37
C LEU A 19 -0.06 4.33 12.76
N ASP A 20 -1.16 4.39 13.51
CA ASP A 20 -2.03 3.23 13.82
C ASP A 20 -2.73 2.74 12.53
N LEU A 21 -1.94 2.31 11.55
CA LEU A 21 -2.39 1.33 10.60
C LEU A 21 -2.46 0.03 11.40
N ASP A 22 -3.66 -0.47 11.66
CA ASP A 22 -3.85 -1.84 12.18
C ASP A 22 -3.20 -2.90 11.26
N GLY A 23 -2.75 -2.53 10.05
CA GLY A 23 -2.06 -3.38 9.10
C GLY A 23 -0.69 -2.88 8.63
N SER A 24 -0.05 -3.72 7.83
CA SER A 24 1.29 -3.55 7.27
C SER A 24 1.26 -3.10 5.80
N ILE A 25 2.40 -2.65 5.27
CA ILE A 25 2.54 -2.37 3.83
C ILE A 25 2.96 -3.65 3.12
N VAL A 26 2.15 -4.11 2.17
CA VAL A 26 2.39 -5.32 1.38
C VAL A 26 2.81 -4.92 -0.03
N LEU A 27 3.99 -5.41 -0.44
CA LEU A 27 4.49 -5.24 -1.80
C LEU A 27 4.13 -6.47 -2.64
N GLY A 28 3.62 -6.25 -3.84
CA GLY A 28 3.23 -7.34 -4.73
C GLY A 28 3.40 -7.00 -6.20
N ILE A 29 3.13 -7.98 -7.05
CA ILE A 29 3.04 -7.81 -8.50
C ILE A 29 1.60 -8.13 -8.89
N LEU A 30 0.97 -7.20 -9.60
CA LEU A 30 -0.32 -7.38 -10.21
C LEU A 30 -0.09 -7.91 -11.63
N ASP A 31 0.01 -9.23 -11.75
CA ASP A 31 0.18 -9.99 -13.00
C ASP A 31 -1.00 -10.96 -13.27
N GLY A 32 -1.98 -11.00 -12.37
CA GLY A 32 -3.15 -11.87 -12.43
C GLY A 32 -2.92 -13.30 -11.89
N THR A 33 -1.72 -13.61 -11.39
CA THR A 33 -1.44 -14.91 -10.75
C THR A 33 -2.01 -14.99 -9.33
N THR A 34 -1.99 -13.87 -8.61
CA THR A 34 -2.62 -13.74 -7.29
C THR A 34 -4.12 -13.48 -7.43
N PRO A 35 -4.98 -14.29 -6.79
CA PRO A 35 -6.43 -14.11 -6.85
C PRO A 35 -6.86 -12.78 -6.20
N ALA A 36 -7.92 -12.18 -6.74
CA ALA A 36 -8.46 -10.90 -6.26
C ALA A 36 -8.88 -10.94 -4.78
N ASP A 37 -9.41 -12.07 -4.30
CA ASP A 37 -9.84 -12.25 -2.91
C ASP A 37 -8.69 -12.09 -1.90
N GLU A 38 -7.46 -12.47 -2.27
CA GLU A 38 -6.30 -12.35 -1.40
C GLU A 38 -5.92 -10.87 -1.19
N TRP A 39 -6.01 -10.06 -2.24
CA TRP A 39 -5.82 -8.61 -2.15
C TRP A 39 -6.91 -7.96 -1.30
N LEU A 40 -8.17 -8.36 -1.48
CA LEU A 40 -9.29 -7.87 -0.68
C LEU A 40 -9.14 -8.19 0.80
N GLU A 41 -8.73 -9.41 1.11
CA GLU A 41 -8.50 -9.84 2.49
C GLU A 41 -7.35 -9.04 3.12
N ALA A 42 -6.27 -8.81 2.38
CA ALA A 42 -5.16 -7.99 2.86
C ALA A 42 -5.62 -6.56 3.17
N VAL A 43 -6.36 -5.92 2.28
CA VAL A 43 -6.91 -4.56 2.51
C VAL A 43 -7.91 -4.56 3.67
N SER A 44 -8.76 -5.58 3.78
CA SER A 44 -9.76 -5.70 4.87
C SER A 44 -9.10 -5.85 6.24
N ARG A 45 -7.88 -6.38 6.30
CA ARG A 45 -7.06 -6.46 7.52
C ARG A 45 -6.31 -5.16 7.82
N GLY A 46 -6.57 -4.08 7.08
CA GLY A 46 -5.91 -2.78 7.26
C GLY A 46 -4.55 -2.67 6.56
N ASN A 47 -4.18 -3.60 5.68
CA ASN A 47 -2.92 -3.52 4.96
C ASN A 47 -3.01 -2.57 3.77
N VAL A 48 -1.94 -1.82 3.53
CA VAL A 48 -1.77 -1.02 2.30
C VAL A 48 -1.05 -1.86 1.27
N LEU A 49 -1.61 -1.99 0.06
CA LEU A 49 -0.98 -2.73 -1.03
C LEU A 49 -0.25 -1.76 -1.96
N VAL A 50 0.98 -2.10 -2.31
CA VAL A 50 1.73 -1.45 -3.40
C VAL A 50 2.06 -2.52 -4.42
N LEU A 51 1.29 -2.54 -5.50
CA LEU A 51 1.36 -3.58 -6.51
C LEU A 51 2.03 -3.05 -7.78
N THR A 52 3.08 -3.72 -8.24
CA THR A 52 3.67 -3.41 -9.56
C THR A 52 2.78 -4.00 -10.64
N VAL A 53 2.27 -3.18 -11.56
CA VAL A 53 1.34 -3.65 -12.60
C VAL A 53 2.10 -4.21 -13.80
N GLU A 54 1.91 -5.48 -14.10
CA GLU A 54 2.42 -6.16 -15.29
C GLU A 54 1.27 -6.50 -16.25
N GLY A 55 0.75 -5.48 -16.93
CA GLY A 55 -0.36 -5.64 -17.89
C GLY A 55 -1.34 -4.48 -17.87
N ASP A 56 -2.61 -4.76 -18.16
CA ASP A 56 -3.69 -3.78 -18.07
C ASP A 56 -4.24 -3.72 -16.64
N VAL A 57 -4.02 -2.60 -15.97
CA VAL A 57 -4.49 -2.37 -14.58
C VAL A 57 -6.01 -2.50 -14.45
N ASN A 58 -6.79 -2.11 -15.47
CA ASN A 58 -8.25 -2.17 -15.37
C ASN A 58 -8.73 -3.61 -15.40
N GLU A 59 -8.12 -4.46 -16.22
CA GLU A 59 -8.46 -5.88 -16.28
C GLU A 59 -8.05 -6.60 -14.99
N LEU A 60 -6.82 -6.35 -14.53
CA LEU A 60 -6.26 -7.04 -13.38
C LEU A 60 -6.87 -6.57 -12.05
N ALA A 61 -7.17 -5.27 -11.92
CA ALA A 61 -7.79 -4.72 -10.72
C ALA A 61 -9.32 -4.84 -10.71
N ALA A 62 -9.99 -5.10 -11.84
CA ALA A 62 -11.46 -5.20 -11.89
C ALA A 62 -12.04 -6.18 -10.86
N GLY A 63 -11.31 -7.24 -10.52
CA GLY A 63 -11.74 -8.26 -9.58
C GLY A 63 -11.82 -7.82 -8.11
N PHE A 64 -11.16 -6.72 -7.73
CA PHE A 64 -11.17 -6.22 -6.33
C PHE A 64 -11.38 -4.71 -6.21
N ALA A 65 -11.14 -3.94 -7.27
CA ALA A 65 -11.21 -2.48 -7.22
C ALA A 65 -12.58 -1.97 -6.78
N ARG A 66 -13.63 -2.65 -7.23
CA ARG A 66 -15.00 -2.31 -6.84
C ARG A 66 -15.23 -2.59 -5.36
N ASP A 67 -14.91 -3.78 -4.89
CA ASP A 67 -15.15 -4.20 -3.50
C ASP A 67 -14.34 -3.35 -2.52
N VAL A 68 -13.09 -2.99 -2.86
CA VAL A 68 -12.29 -2.04 -2.06
C VAL A 68 -12.97 -0.67 -1.97
N LYS A 69 -13.48 -0.14 -3.09
CA LYS A 69 -14.20 1.15 -3.09
C LYS A 69 -15.50 1.07 -2.28
N GLU A 70 -16.24 -0.03 -2.37
CA GLU A 70 -17.46 -0.25 -1.59
C GLU A 70 -17.17 -0.40 -0.09
N ALA A 71 -16.00 -0.94 0.28
CA ALA A 71 -15.50 -1.00 1.65
C ALA A 71 -14.95 0.34 2.17
N GLY A 72 -14.93 1.40 1.34
CA GLY A 72 -14.42 2.72 1.71
C GLY A 72 -12.90 2.88 1.60
N GLY A 73 -12.21 1.94 0.97
CA GLY A 73 -10.78 2.04 0.66
C GLY A 73 -10.51 2.90 -0.58
N ASN A 74 -9.22 3.14 -0.86
CA ASN A 74 -8.78 3.95 -2.00
C ASN A 74 -7.90 3.15 -2.97
N LEU A 75 -7.92 3.55 -4.24
CA LEU A 75 -7.05 2.98 -5.28
C LEU A 75 -6.47 4.11 -6.10
N VAL A 76 -5.15 4.13 -6.23
CA VAL A 76 -4.40 5.11 -7.00
C VAL A 76 -3.41 4.38 -7.89
N HIS A 77 -3.51 4.56 -9.20
CA HIS A 77 -2.50 4.09 -10.13
C HIS A 77 -1.46 5.19 -10.37
N PHE A 78 -0.21 4.90 -10.05
CA PHE A 78 0.92 5.81 -10.16
C PHE A 78 2.10 5.13 -10.87
N ARG A 79 2.45 5.63 -12.07
CA ARG A 79 3.71 5.31 -12.78
C ARG A 79 3.99 3.79 -12.93
N GLY A 80 2.95 2.98 -13.14
CA GLY A 80 3.05 1.51 -13.26
C GLY A 80 2.87 0.76 -11.94
N PHE A 81 2.60 1.46 -10.84
CA PHE A 81 2.22 0.89 -9.55
C PHE A 81 0.75 1.16 -9.27
N LEU A 82 0.07 0.20 -8.69
CA LEU A 82 -1.26 0.34 -8.12
C LEU A 82 -1.14 0.36 -6.59
N ILE A 83 -1.48 1.49 -6.01
CA ILE A 83 -1.56 1.69 -4.57
C ILE A 83 -3.01 1.44 -4.15
N VAL A 84 -3.22 0.56 -3.19
CA VAL A 84 -4.53 0.24 -2.64
C VAL A 84 -4.49 0.44 -1.14
N THR A 85 -5.41 1.24 -0.61
CA THR A 85 -5.46 1.56 0.82
C THR A 85 -6.76 1.12 1.44
N PRO A 86 -6.72 0.70 2.72
CA PRO A 86 -7.92 0.38 3.49
C PRO A 86 -8.71 1.66 3.84
N PRO A 87 -9.97 1.52 4.29
CA PRO A 87 -10.73 2.65 4.81
C PRO A 87 -9.98 3.34 5.96
N GLY A 88 -9.99 4.67 5.94
CA GLY A 88 -9.27 5.51 6.93
C GLY A 88 -7.86 5.92 6.51
N VAL A 89 -7.37 5.42 5.36
CA VAL A 89 -6.05 5.75 4.82
C VAL A 89 -6.20 6.41 3.46
N ASP A 90 -5.93 7.71 3.42
CA ASP A 90 -5.96 8.51 2.19
C ASP A 90 -4.58 8.58 1.52
N VAL A 91 -4.60 8.58 0.20
CA VAL A 91 -3.41 8.77 -0.63
C VAL A 91 -3.41 10.20 -1.16
N ASP A 92 -2.50 11.03 -0.66
CA ASP A 92 -2.29 12.38 -1.19
C ASP A 92 -1.60 12.30 -2.57
N THR A 93 -2.28 12.85 -3.59
CA THR A 93 -1.80 12.92 -4.97
C THR A 93 -1.62 14.35 -5.46
N ASP A 94 -1.76 15.36 -4.59
CA ASP A 94 -1.75 16.78 -4.97
C ASP A 94 -0.38 17.27 -5.50
N ARG A 95 0.68 16.50 -5.26
CA ARG A 95 2.06 16.82 -5.64
C ARG A 95 2.56 16.07 -6.88
N LEU A 96 1.70 15.30 -7.53
CA LEU A 96 2.00 14.56 -8.77
C LEU A 96 1.73 15.41 -10.01
#